data_AF-A0A1G3U942-F1
#
_entry.id   AF-A0A1G3U942-F1
#
_cell.length_a   1.000
_cell.length_b   1.000
_cell.length_c   1.000
_cell.angle_alpha   90.00
_cell.angle_beta   90.00
_cell.angle_gamma   90.00
#
_symmetry.space_group_name_H-M   'P 1'
#
loop_
_entity.id
_entity.type
_entity.pdbx_description
1 polymer ?
#
loop_
_entity_poly.entity_id
_entity_poly.type
_entity_poly.pdbx_seq_one_letter_code
_entity_poly.pdbx_strand_id
1 'polypeptide(L)'
;MKEFLRKMTTNRFINDTIYSHIEHTELEESALQSKILSRLQFITQNALAYFAFPSINTKRYIHSLGTMHVASHMYKSALLNTKSDLRSKVLNEVFLAIKKITLITKTETTAKMAA
;
A
#
# COMPACT_ATOMS: atom_id res chain seq x y z
N MET A 1 5.15 -20.06 -8.79
CA MET A 1 3.82 -19.89 -8.15
C MET A 1 3.94 -19.53 -6.66
N LYS A 2 4.62 -20.35 -5.84
CA LYS A 2 4.73 -20.15 -4.37
C LYS A 2 5.27 -18.78 -3.94
N GLU A 3 6.34 -18.30 -4.57
CA GLU A 3 6.92 -16.96 -4.32
C GLU A 3 5.97 -15.80 -4.60
N PHE A 4 5.14 -15.90 -5.64
CA PHE A 4 4.17 -14.88 -6.01
C PHE A 4 3.00 -14.83 -5.02
N LEU A 5 2.51 -16.00 -4.63
CA LEU A 5 1.45 -16.11 -3.63
C LEU A 5 1.94 -15.61 -2.27
N ARG A 6 3.18 -15.92 -1.88
CA ARG A 6 3.80 -15.44 -0.63
C ARG A 6 3.79 -13.91 -0.53
N LYS A 7 4.18 -13.19 -1.60
CA LYS A 7 4.15 -11.72 -1.64
C LYS A 7 2.76 -11.11 -1.44
N MET A 8 1.69 -11.87 -1.71
CA MET A 8 0.31 -11.45 -1.53
C MET A 8 -0.32 -11.90 -0.20
N THR A 9 0.28 -12.87 0.50
CA THR A 9 -0.29 -13.45 1.74
C THR A 9 0.50 -13.15 3.01
N THR A 10 1.73 -12.62 2.91
CA THR A 10 2.47 -12.18 4.10
C THR A 10 1.91 -10.85 4.60
N ASN A 11 1.00 -10.93 5.57
CA ASN A 11 0.51 -9.75 6.30
C ASN A 11 1.61 -9.28 7.26
N ARG A 12 2.20 -8.13 6.94
CA ARG A 12 3.02 -7.36 7.86
C ARG A 12 2.14 -6.32 8.55
N PHE A 13 2.52 -5.94 9.76
CA PHE A 13 1.77 -4.99 10.56
C PHE A 13 2.58 -3.72 10.76
N ILE A 14 1.90 -2.58 10.63
CA ILE A 14 2.40 -1.29 11.10
C ILE A 14 1.49 -0.83 12.23
N ASN A 15 2.09 -0.48 13.36
CA ASN A 15 1.35 0.04 14.48
C ASN A 15 1.00 1.51 14.23
N ASP A 16 -0.28 1.83 14.31
CA ASP A 16 -0.82 3.17 14.09
C ASP A 16 -1.63 3.64 15.28
N THR A 17 -1.58 4.93 15.57
CA THR A 17 -2.28 5.52 16.72
C THR A 17 -3.80 5.57 16.57
N ILE A 18 -4.32 5.55 15.35
CA ILE A 18 -5.76 5.62 15.06
C ILE A 18 -6.31 4.21 14.84
N TYR A 19 -5.67 3.42 13.99
CA TYR A 19 -6.16 2.10 13.58
C TYR A 19 -5.55 0.93 14.37
N SER A 20 -4.65 1.20 15.31
CA SER A 20 -3.87 0.21 16.09
C SER A 20 -2.94 -0.65 15.23
N HIS A 21 -3.47 -1.47 14.33
CA HIS A 21 -2.70 -2.35 13.46
C HIS A 21 -3.16 -2.22 12.01
N ILE A 22 -2.26 -1.75 11.14
CA ILE A 22 -2.48 -1.68 9.71
C ILE A 22 -1.77 -2.85 9.04
N GLU A 23 -2.55 -3.75 8.48
CA GLU A 23 -2.07 -4.85 7.63
C GLU A 23 -1.68 -4.34 6.25
N HIS A 24 -0.56 -4.84 5.74
CA HIS A 24 -0.12 -4.59 4.37
C HIS A 24 0.68 -5.78 3.83
N THR A 25 0.69 -5.89 2.51
CA THR A 25 1.42 -6.91 1.74
C THR A 25 2.84 -6.44 1.42
N GLU A 26 3.71 -7.37 1.02
CA GLU A 26 5.08 -7.03 0.57
C GLU A 26 5.10 -6.12 -0.66
N LEU A 27 4.07 -6.19 -1.51
CA LEU A 27 3.95 -5.31 -2.67
C LEU A 27 3.67 -3.87 -2.22
N GLU A 28 2.73 -3.69 -1.29
CA GLU A 28 2.41 -2.39 -0.71
C GLU A 28 3.59 -1.83 0.08
N GLU A 29 4.32 -2.67 0.81
CA GLU A 29 5.54 -2.28 1.51
C GLU A 29 6.58 -1.71 0.55
N SER A 30 6.82 -2.39 -0.58
CA SER A 30 7.76 -1.90 -1.59
C SER A 30 7.33 -0.55 -2.17
N ALA A 31 6.03 -0.32 -2.34
CA ALA A 31 5.51 0.98 -2.75
C ALA A 31 5.69 2.04 -1.66
N LEU A 32 5.38 1.72 -0.40
CA LEU A 32 5.54 2.58 0.78
C LEU A 32 6.99 3.00 1.02
N GLN A 33 7.95 2.10 0.74
CA GLN A 33 9.39 2.36 0.84
C GLN A 33 9.96 3.15 -0.36
N SER A 34 9.15 3.43 -1.38
CA SER A 34 9.59 4.26 -2.51
C SER A 34 10.04 5.64 -2.05
N LYS A 35 11.04 6.22 -2.75
CA LYS A 35 11.54 7.57 -2.44
C LYS A 35 10.43 8.63 -2.45
N ILE A 36 9.42 8.45 -3.30
CA ILE A 36 8.29 9.37 -3.44
C ILE A 36 7.42 9.36 -2.18
N LEU A 37 7.07 8.18 -1.66
CA LEU A 37 6.25 8.06 -0.44
C LEU A 37 7.06 8.34 0.83
N SER A 38 8.32 7.88 0.90
CA SER A 38 9.22 8.19 2.02
C SER A 38 9.41 9.70 2.22
N ARG A 39 9.34 10.51 1.16
CA ARG A 39 9.36 11.98 1.26
C ARG A 39 8.23 12.53 2.15
N LEU A 40 7.07 11.88 2.20
CA LEU A 40 5.92 12.34 2.96
C LEU A 40 6.14 12.27 4.48
N GLN A 41 7.17 11.56 4.94
CA GLN A 41 7.55 11.53 6.36
C GLN A 41 8.04 12.92 6.84
N PHE A 42 8.53 13.73 5.92
CA PHE A 42 9.07 15.07 6.21
C PHE A 42 8.05 16.19 6.00
N ILE A 43 6.83 15.88 5.58
CA ILE A 43 5.78 16.88 5.31
C ILE A 43 4.71 16.79 6.40
N THR A 44 4.46 17.90 7.10
CA THR A 44 3.38 17.96 8.10
C THR A 44 2.01 17.99 7.42
N GLN A 45 1.00 17.40 8.08
CA GLN A 45 -0.36 17.38 7.57
C GLN A 45 -0.95 18.80 7.50
N ASN A 46 -0.88 19.53 8.61
CA ASN A 46 -1.55 20.82 8.79
C ASN A 46 -0.63 22.05 8.64
N ALA A 47 0.55 21.89 8.01
CA ALA A 47 1.47 22.97 7.66
C ALA A 47 1.67 24.01 8.79
N LEU A 48 1.29 25.27 8.54
CA LEU A 48 1.48 26.40 9.48
C LEU A 48 0.64 26.30 10.75
N ALA A 49 -0.44 25.51 10.76
CA ALA A 49 -1.26 25.33 11.95
C ALA A 49 -0.48 24.70 13.12
N TYR A 50 0.63 24.01 12.82
CA TYR A 50 1.57 23.51 13.84
C TYR A 50 2.12 24.62 14.74
N PHE A 51 2.29 25.85 14.23
CA PHE A 51 2.78 26.97 15.04
C PHE A 51 1.73 27.48 16.03
N ALA A 52 0.44 27.37 15.69
CA ALA A 52 -0.65 27.72 16.60
C ALA A 52 -1.00 26.56 17.55
N PHE A 53 -0.86 25.31 17.08
CA PHE A 53 -1.21 24.10 17.79
C PHE A 53 -0.06 23.08 17.73
N PRO A 54 0.93 23.18 18.64
CA PRO A 54 2.13 22.34 18.60
C PRO A 54 1.85 20.85 18.83
N SER A 55 0.69 20.50 19.40
CA SER A 55 0.23 19.11 19.54
C SER A 55 -0.07 18.43 18.20
N ILE A 56 -0.31 19.20 17.12
CA ILE A 56 -0.67 18.66 15.80
C ILE A 56 0.59 18.45 14.96
N ASN A 57 1.38 17.43 15.31
CA ASN A 57 2.66 17.13 14.66
C ASN A 57 2.59 16.02 13.59
N THR A 58 1.39 15.55 13.26
CA THR A 58 1.14 14.43 12.33
C THR A 58 1.74 14.68 10.94
N LYS A 59 2.30 13.63 10.33
CA LYS A 59 2.92 13.67 9.01
C LYS A 59 1.99 13.13 7.93
N ARG A 60 2.16 13.60 6.69
CA ARG A 60 1.37 13.13 5.53
C ARG A 60 1.55 11.63 5.29
N TYR A 61 2.72 11.07 5.59
CA TYR A 61 2.98 9.64 5.44
C TYR A 61 2.00 8.76 6.25
N ILE A 62 1.84 9.05 7.54
CA ILE A 62 0.95 8.29 8.44
C ILE A 62 -0.50 8.44 7.98
N HIS A 63 -0.88 9.64 7.55
CA HIS A 63 -2.21 9.88 6.99
C HIS A 63 -2.46 9.06 5.71
N SER A 64 -1.51 9.04 4.77
CA SER A 64 -1.60 8.21 3.56
C SER A 64 -1.66 6.72 3.88
N LEU A 65 -0.94 6.26 4.91
CA LEU A 65 -1.03 4.88 5.40
C LEU A 65 -2.43 4.56 5.94
N GLY A 66 -3.02 5.47 6.71
CA GLY A 66 -4.42 5.36 7.15
C GLY A 66 -5.41 5.34 5.99
N THR A 67 -5.21 6.17 4.95
CA THR A 67 -6.06 6.15 3.75
C THR A 67 -5.96 4.82 3.00
N MET A 68 -4.76 4.26 2.88
CA MET A 68 -4.55 2.92 2.30
C MET A 68 -5.35 1.86 3.06
N HIS A 69 -5.28 1.88 4.40
CA HIS A 69 -6.03 0.97 5.25
C HIS A 69 -7.55 1.06 5.00
N VAL A 70 -8.12 2.26 5.02
CA VAL A 70 -9.56 2.46 4.78
C VAL A 70 -9.95 2.04 3.36
N ALA A 71 -9.12 2.35 2.36
CA ALA A 71 -9.35 1.93 0.97
C ALA A 71 -9.39 0.40 0.84
N SER A 72 -8.52 -0.33 1.54
CA SER A 72 -8.54 -1.80 1.58
C SER A 72 -9.82 -2.35 2.20
N HIS A 73 -10.31 -1.74 3.28
CA HIS A 73 -11.60 -2.11 3.88
C HIS A 73 -12.78 -1.85 2.93
N MET A 74 -12.76 -0.72 2.23
CA MET A 74 -13.77 -0.39 1.22
C MET A 74 -13.75 -1.39 0.07
N TYR A 75 -12.57 -1.72 -0.45
CA TYR A 75 -12.40 -2.71 -1.52
C TYR A 75 -12.87 -4.11 -1.09
N LYS A 76 -12.50 -4.56 0.11
CA LYS A 76 -12.96 -5.84 0.68
C LYS A 76 -14.48 -5.88 0.78
N SER A 77 -15.09 -4.81 1.27
CA SER A 77 -16.55 -4.72 1.40
C SER A 77 -17.23 -4.72 0.03
N ALA A 78 -16.68 -4.00 -0.96
CA ALA A 78 -17.18 -4.03 -2.33
C ALA A 78 -17.10 -5.43 -2.96
N LEU A 79 -16.01 -6.16 -2.74
CA LEU A 79 -15.85 -7.54 -3.20
C LEU A 79 -16.80 -8.54 -2.54
N LEU A 80 -17.17 -8.33 -1.28
CA LEU A 80 -18.12 -9.19 -0.58
C LEU A 80 -19.56 -8.94 -1.05
N ASN A 81 -19.90 -7.69 -1.38
CA ASN A 81 -21.25 -7.29 -1.77
C ASN A 81 -21.55 -7.40 -3.28
N THR A 82 -20.55 -7.69 -4.11
CA THR A 82 -20.74 -7.79 -5.57
C THR A 82 -21.22 -9.17 -6.02
N LYS A 83 -21.79 -9.24 -7.23
CA LYS A 83 -22.24 -10.50 -7.86
C LYS A 83 -21.05 -11.42 -8.14
N SER A 84 -21.27 -12.73 -8.06
CA SER A 84 -20.25 -13.77 -8.27
C SER A 84 -19.46 -13.60 -9.57
N ASP A 85 -20.16 -13.33 -10.67
CA ASP A 85 -19.56 -13.32 -12.00
C ASP A 85 -18.65 -12.10 -12.18
N LEU A 86 -19.09 -10.95 -11.66
CA LEU A 86 -18.31 -9.71 -11.70
C LEU A 86 -17.09 -9.81 -10.77
N ARG A 87 -17.26 -10.39 -9.58
CA ARG A 87 -16.15 -10.64 -8.64
C ARG A 87 -15.01 -11.42 -9.31
N SER A 88 -15.34 -12.52 -9.97
CA SER A 88 -14.35 -13.37 -10.63
C SER A 88 -13.63 -12.64 -11.76
N LYS A 89 -14.35 -11.83 -12.55
CA LYS A 89 -13.75 -11.01 -13.61
C LYS A 89 -12.76 -9.98 -13.04
N VAL A 90 -13.17 -9.21 -12.04
CA VAL A 90 -12.32 -8.19 -11.40
C VAL A 90 -11.08 -8.82 -10.77
N LEU A 91 -11.23 -9.93 -10.05
CA LEU A 91 -10.07 -10.62 -9.46
C LEU A 91 -9.08 -11.13 -10.51
N ASN A 92 -9.58 -11.64 -11.64
CA ASN A 92 -8.73 -12.06 -12.76
C ASN A 92 -7.97 -10.88 -13.39
N GLU A 93 -8.64 -9.75 -13.60
CA GLU A 93 -8.00 -8.54 -14.14
C GLU A 93 -6.91 -8.00 -13.20
N VAL A 94 -7.22 -7.92 -11.89
CA VAL A 94 -6.25 -7.49 -10.86
C VAL A 94 -5.05 -8.45 -10.82
N PHE A 95 -5.28 -9.76 -10.87
CA PHE A 95 -4.22 -10.75 -10.90
C PHE A 95 -3.28 -10.57 -12.11
N LEU A 96 -3.85 -10.34 -13.30
CA LEU A 96 -3.06 -10.09 -14.51
C LEU A 96 -2.25 -8.81 -14.42
N ALA A 97 -2.83 -7.74 -13.86
CA ALA A 97 -2.14 -6.47 -13.64
C ALA A 97 -0.95 -6.64 -12.67
N ILE A 98 -1.16 -7.30 -11.53
CA ILE A 98 -0.09 -7.56 -10.54
C ILE A 98 1.01 -8.42 -11.17
N LYS A 99 0.65 -9.45 -11.94
CA LYS A 99 1.62 -10.29 -12.65
C LYS A 99 2.47 -9.46 -13.61
N LYS A 100 1.86 -8.55 -14.39
CA LYS A 100 2.58 -7.64 -15.30
C LYS A 100 3.56 -6.74 -14.56
N ILE A 101 3.13 -6.10 -13.46
CA ILE A 101 3.98 -5.24 -12.62
C ILE A 101 5.16 -6.02 -12.04
N THR A 102 4.92 -7.25 -11.58
CA THR A 102 5.96 -8.12 -11.00
C THR A 102 7.00 -8.56 -12.04
N LEU A 103 6.59 -8.77 -13.29
CA LEU A 103 7.52 -9.08 -14.38
C LEU A 103 8.43 -7.89 -14.70
N ILE A 104 7.85 -6.68 -14.79
CA ILE A 104 8.60 -5.45 -15.10
C ILE A 104 9.67 -5.16 -14.02
N THR A 105 9.29 -5.29 -12.75
CA THR A 105 10.24 -5.09 -11.63
C THR A 105 11.38 -6.10 -11.65
N LYS A 106 11.16 -7.36 -12.06
CA LYS A 106 12.24 -8.35 -12.20
C LYS A 106 13.23 -7.99 -13.31
N THR A 107 12.75 -7.52 -14.47
CA THR A 107 13.60 -7.14 -15.59
C THR A 107 14.51 -5.94 -15.27
N GLU A 108 14.01 -4.98 -14.50
CA GLU A 108 14.81 -3.82 -14.07
C GLU A 108 15.87 -4.19 -13.04
N THR A 109 15.59 -5.17 -12.18
CA THR A 109 16.54 -5.63 -11.15
C THR A 109 17.70 -6.41 -11.78
N THR A 110 17.45 -7.25 -12.78
CA THR A 110 18.50 -7.96 -13.52
C THR A 110 19.38 -7.02 -14.34
N ALA A 111 18.81 -5.95 -14.89
CA ALA A 111 19.58 -4.95 -15.64
C ALA A 111 20.52 -4.14 -14.74
N LYS A 112 20.13 -3.84 -13.50
CA LYS A 112 20.97 -3.15 -12.51
C LYS A 112 22.08 -4.02 -11.90
N MET A 113 21.98 -5.35 -11.99
CA MET A 113 23.02 -6.27 -11.50
C MET A 113 24.06 -6.63 -12.57
N ALA A 114 23.78 -6.33 -13.85
CA ALA A 114 24.66 -6.59 -14.98
C ALA A 114 25.49 -5.36 -15.42
N ALA A 115 25.33 -4.22 -14.73
CA ALA A 115 26.06 -2.98 -14.91
C ALA A 115 26.85 -2.67 -13.64
#